data_AF-A0A8H5BIK6-F1
#
_entry.id   AF-A0A8H5BIK6-F1
#
_cell.length_a   1.000
_cell.length_b   1.000
_cell.length_c   1.000
_cell.angle_alpha   90.00
_cell.angle_beta   90.00
_cell.angle_gamma   90.00
#
_symmetry.space_group_name_H-M   'P 1'
#
loop_
_entity.id
_entity.type
_entity.pdbx_description
1 polymer ?
#
loop_
_entity_poly.entity_id
_entity_poly.type
_entity_poly.pdbx_seq_one_letter_code
_entity_poly.pdbx_strand_id
1 'polypeptide(L)'
;MRSLFTLLGALSLNLLPSSRAQNTEITFTDSDIAAASSNIVTRPGGQRYACKSYPGDRAYPWTAAWASFNRTVGRNLQLAIPPGAVCYQTLDGTIQTFDAAKCAEVQTNWGDEQWKGFYGDYVVLAKTREHIKYTIDFARKNNLRLIIRNTGHDFMGRSTGWGSLILTHMRSRMCRLSRSIRARVRGGKEL
;
A
#
# COMPACT_ATOMS: atom_id res chain seq x y z
N MET A 1 -72.00 -6.84 -21.64
CA MET A 1 -70.91 -5.94 -21.21
C MET A 1 -70.03 -6.69 -20.21
N ARG A 2 -68.75 -6.87 -20.54
CA ARG A 2 -67.53 -7.02 -19.70
C ARG A 2 -67.74 -7.62 -18.29
N SER A 3 -67.38 -8.88 -18.02
CA SER A 3 -66.01 -9.39 -17.75
C SER A 3 -65.27 -8.63 -16.65
N LEU A 4 -64.96 -9.30 -15.52
CA LEU A 4 -63.61 -9.45 -14.93
C LEU A 4 -63.68 -9.85 -13.44
N PHE A 5 -63.69 -11.17 -13.20
CA PHE A 5 -63.09 -11.77 -12.01
C PHE A 5 -61.58 -11.79 -12.25
N THR A 6 -60.78 -11.03 -11.50
CA THR A 6 -59.32 -11.19 -11.51
C THR A 6 -58.69 -10.83 -10.17
N LEU A 7 -58.15 -11.90 -9.54
CA LEU A 7 -56.83 -12.01 -8.91
C LEU A 7 -56.51 -11.17 -7.66
N LEU A 8 -56.73 -11.80 -6.51
CA LEU A 8 -55.77 -11.79 -5.40
C LEU A 8 -54.45 -12.42 -5.89
N GLY A 9 -53.48 -11.59 -6.24
CA GLY A 9 -52.13 -12.02 -6.58
C GLY A 9 -51.34 -12.40 -5.32
N ALA A 10 -50.88 -13.65 -5.26
CA ALA A 10 -49.99 -14.14 -4.23
C ALA A 10 -48.66 -13.39 -4.24
N LEU A 11 -48.28 -12.77 -3.11
CA LEU A 11 -46.93 -12.27 -2.88
C LEU A 11 -46.02 -13.48 -2.62
N SER A 12 -45.34 -13.95 -3.65
CA SER A 12 -44.25 -14.92 -3.51
C SER A 12 -43.04 -14.22 -2.89
N LEU A 13 -42.77 -14.50 -1.61
CA LEU A 13 -41.54 -14.14 -0.92
C LEU A 13 -40.39 -14.94 -1.57
N ASN A 14 -39.70 -14.34 -2.55
CA ASN A 14 -38.50 -14.92 -3.12
C ASN A 14 -37.36 -14.81 -2.08
N LEU A 15 -37.05 -15.93 -1.42
CA LEU A 15 -35.83 -16.10 -0.63
C LEU A 15 -34.62 -15.98 -1.57
N LEU A 16 -33.75 -14.99 -1.31
CA LEU A 16 -32.43 -14.88 -1.94
C LEU A 16 -31.60 -16.12 -1.56
N PRO A 17 -31.05 -16.88 -2.52
CA PRO A 17 -30.16 -17.99 -2.18
C PRO A 17 -28.88 -17.42 -1.57
N SER A 18 -28.52 -17.94 -0.39
CA SER A 18 -27.23 -17.73 0.25
C SER A 18 -26.14 -18.29 -0.68
N SER A 19 -25.42 -17.40 -1.37
CA SER A 19 -24.26 -17.81 -2.17
C SER A 19 -23.11 -18.15 -1.21
N ARG A 20 -22.93 -19.46 -1.04
CA ARG A 20 -21.72 -20.08 -0.53
C ARG A 20 -20.52 -19.43 -1.22
N ALA A 21 -19.57 -18.90 -0.46
CA ALA A 21 -18.27 -18.47 -0.99
C ALA A 21 -17.63 -19.68 -1.66
N GLN A 22 -17.69 -19.73 -2.99
CA GLN A 22 -16.98 -20.73 -3.76
C GLN A 22 -15.53 -20.28 -3.84
N ASN A 23 -14.63 -21.17 -3.46
CA ASN A 23 -13.20 -21.03 -3.69
C ASN A 23 -12.99 -21.17 -5.20
N THR A 24 -13.33 -20.14 -5.95
CA THR A 24 -12.99 -20.05 -7.37
C THR A 24 -11.49 -19.87 -7.45
N GLU A 25 -10.84 -20.82 -8.11
CA GLU A 25 -9.50 -20.64 -8.65
C GLU A 25 -9.50 -19.30 -9.39
N ILE A 26 -8.62 -18.38 -8.98
CA ILE A 26 -8.55 -17.04 -9.57
C ILE A 26 -7.95 -17.22 -10.97
N THR A 27 -8.81 -17.42 -11.96
CA THR A 27 -8.42 -17.53 -13.36
C THR A 27 -8.36 -16.11 -13.95
N PHE A 28 -7.16 -15.64 -14.26
CA PHE A 28 -6.97 -14.36 -14.95
C PHE A 28 -7.30 -14.52 -16.44
N THR A 29 -8.17 -13.67 -16.96
CA THR A 29 -8.65 -13.68 -18.35
C THR A 29 -8.15 -12.46 -19.13
N ASP A 30 -8.25 -12.51 -20.47
CA ASP A 30 -7.96 -11.35 -21.32
C ASP A 30 -8.84 -10.12 -21.02
N SER A 31 -10.01 -10.32 -20.42
CA SER A 31 -10.86 -9.23 -19.92
C SER A 31 -10.30 -8.55 -18.67
N ASP A 32 -9.63 -9.29 -17.78
CA ASP A 32 -8.94 -8.71 -16.61
C ASP A 32 -7.73 -7.88 -17.05
N ILE A 33 -7.11 -8.30 -18.15
CA ILE A 33 -6.05 -7.58 -18.85
C ILE A 33 -6.60 -6.29 -19.48
N ALA A 34 -7.76 -6.32 -20.14
CA ALA A 34 -8.38 -5.15 -20.76
C ALA A 34 -8.92 -4.13 -19.73
N ALA A 35 -9.34 -4.59 -18.54
CA ALA A 35 -9.75 -3.74 -17.44
C ALA A 35 -8.57 -3.06 -16.71
N ALA A 36 -7.36 -3.61 -16.83
CA ALA A 36 -6.15 -2.99 -16.31
C ALA A 36 -5.77 -1.80 -17.20
N SER A 37 -5.97 -0.59 -16.67
CA SER A 37 -5.52 0.66 -17.31
C SER A 37 -4.00 0.69 -17.41
N SER A 38 -3.49 0.14 -18.52
CA SER A 38 -2.14 0.20 -19.08
C SER A 38 -0.98 -0.35 -18.23
N ASN A 39 -0.49 -1.53 -18.63
CA ASN A 39 0.92 -1.91 -18.77
C ASN A 39 1.00 -3.39 -19.19
N ILE A 40 0.43 -3.70 -20.35
CA ILE A 40 0.39 -5.06 -20.87
C ILE A 40 1.60 -5.25 -21.78
N VAL A 41 2.55 -6.08 -21.35
CA VAL A 41 3.73 -6.42 -22.13
C VAL A 41 3.50 -7.76 -22.81
N THR A 42 3.60 -7.80 -24.14
CA THR A 42 3.57 -9.04 -24.92
C THR A 42 5.00 -9.54 -25.13
N ARG A 43 5.33 -10.73 -24.64
CA ARG A 43 6.63 -11.37 -24.86
C ARG A 43 6.64 -12.19 -26.17
N PRO A 44 7.82 -12.48 -26.75
CA PRO A 44 7.93 -13.46 -27.83
C PRO A 44 7.33 -14.80 -27.38
N GLY A 45 6.33 -15.30 -28.12
CA GLY A 45 5.51 -16.46 -27.73
C GLY A 45 4.05 -16.13 -27.36
N GLY A 46 3.61 -14.88 -27.56
CA GLY A 46 2.19 -14.49 -27.42
C GLY A 46 1.69 -14.34 -25.99
N GLN A 47 2.56 -14.54 -24.99
CA GLN A 47 2.23 -14.38 -23.58
C GLN A 47 2.06 -12.90 -23.22
N ARG A 48 0.91 -12.54 -22.65
CA ARG A 48 0.57 -11.19 -22.20
C ARG A 48 0.74 -11.09 -20.69
N TYR A 49 1.57 -10.16 -20.23
CA TYR A 49 1.79 -9.93 -18.81
C TYR A 49 1.26 -8.56 -18.42
N ALA A 50 0.46 -8.49 -17.36
CA ALA A 50 0.10 -7.23 -16.72
C ALA A 50 1.23 -6.82 -15.75
N CYS A 51 1.96 -5.76 -16.11
CA CYS A 51 3.01 -5.20 -15.28
C CYS A 51 2.46 -4.09 -14.38
N LYS A 52 3.18 -3.78 -13.29
CA LYS A 52 2.93 -2.57 -12.49
C LYS A 52 3.44 -1.33 -13.22
N SER A 53 2.90 -0.17 -12.87
CA SER A 53 3.34 1.12 -13.41
C SER A 53 4.58 1.62 -12.70
N TYR A 54 5.57 2.04 -13.48
CA TYR A 54 6.87 2.55 -13.05
C TYR A 54 7.17 3.92 -13.65
N PRO A 55 8.07 4.72 -13.04
CA PRO A 55 8.51 5.99 -13.62
C PRO A 55 8.98 5.80 -15.06
N GLY A 56 8.40 6.57 -15.98
CA GLY A 56 8.65 6.46 -17.43
C GLY A 56 7.52 5.78 -18.22
N ASP A 57 6.65 5.01 -17.56
CA ASP A 57 5.48 4.44 -18.23
C ASP A 57 4.42 5.50 -18.52
N ARG A 58 3.70 5.35 -19.63
CA ARG A 58 2.55 6.22 -19.97
C ARG A 58 1.46 6.17 -18.89
N ALA A 59 1.31 5.01 -18.24
CA ALA A 59 0.34 4.75 -17.17
C ALA A 59 0.74 5.32 -15.82
N TYR A 60 2.00 5.75 -15.66
CA TYR A 60 2.50 6.24 -14.38
C TYR A 60 1.88 7.60 -14.05
N PRO A 61 1.43 7.82 -12.80
CA PRO A 61 0.90 9.11 -12.39
C PRO A 61 1.99 10.19 -12.48
N TRP A 62 1.71 11.24 -13.25
CA TRP A 62 2.59 12.41 -13.35
C TRP A 62 2.30 13.43 -12.26
N THR A 63 3.11 14.49 -12.18
CA THR A 63 3.15 15.49 -11.10
C THR A 63 1.79 15.98 -10.61
N ALA A 64 0.81 16.21 -11.49
CA ALA A 64 -0.53 16.65 -11.10
C ALA A 64 -1.29 15.61 -10.25
N ALA A 65 -1.17 14.32 -10.59
CA ALA A 65 -1.82 13.22 -9.87
C ALA A 65 -1.18 13.04 -8.49
N TRP A 66 0.15 13.09 -8.40
CA TRP A 66 0.87 13.06 -7.13
C TRP A 66 0.57 14.27 -6.26
N ALA A 67 0.49 15.48 -6.83
CA ALA A 67 0.13 16.69 -6.10
C ALA A 67 -1.30 16.62 -5.54
N SER A 68 -2.25 16.08 -6.31
CA SER A 68 -3.62 15.84 -5.84
C SER A 68 -3.65 14.82 -4.71
N PHE A 69 -2.96 13.70 -4.88
CA PHE A 69 -2.86 12.67 -3.85
C PHE A 69 -2.21 13.20 -2.56
N ASN A 70 -1.15 14.01 -2.67
CA ASN A 70 -0.49 14.61 -1.52
C ASN A 70 -1.46 15.48 -0.70
N ARG A 71 -2.39 16.19 -1.35
CA ARG A 71 -3.46 16.92 -0.64
C ARG A 71 -4.42 15.95 0.08
N THR A 72 -4.80 14.86 -0.56
CA THR A 72 -5.71 13.84 0.01
C THR A 72 -5.13 13.17 1.26
N VAL A 73 -3.82 12.92 1.30
CA VAL A 73 -3.14 12.37 2.48
C VAL A 73 -2.67 13.45 3.47
N GLY A 74 -3.23 14.67 3.39
CA GLY A 74 -2.95 15.74 4.35
C GLY A 74 -1.50 16.23 4.32
N ARG A 75 -0.89 16.31 3.14
CA ARG A 75 0.52 16.70 2.92
C ARG A 75 1.55 15.73 3.54
N ASN A 76 1.19 14.46 3.70
CA ASN A 76 2.07 13.43 4.28
C ASN A 76 2.73 12.53 3.21
N LEU A 77 2.77 12.95 1.94
CA LEU A 77 3.56 12.29 0.89
C LEU A 77 4.97 12.91 0.82
N GLN A 78 6.00 12.08 0.84
CA GLN A 78 7.40 12.48 0.73
C GLN A 78 8.09 11.71 -0.39
N LEU A 79 9.08 12.34 -1.02
CA LEU A 79 10.00 11.62 -1.91
C LEU A 79 10.88 10.71 -1.05
N ALA A 80 11.08 9.47 -1.48
CA ALA A 80 11.93 8.54 -0.76
C ALA A 80 13.41 8.82 -1.05
N ILE A 81 14.00 9.74 -0.30
CA ILE A 81 15.43 10.05 -0.41
C ILE A 81 16.21 8.97 0.34
N PRO A 82 17.10 8.21 -0.32
CA PRO A 82 17.90 7.21 0.36
C PRO A 82 18.86 7.91 1.34
N PRO A 83 19.17 7.28 2.49
CA PRO A 83 20.06 7.88 3.48
C PRO A 83 21.45 8.15 2.89
N GLY A 84 21.93 7.33 1.95
CA GLY A 84 23.20 7.57 1.25
C GLY A 84 23.22 8.81 0.35
N ALA A 85 22.07 9.41 0.02
CA ALA A 85 22.02 10.57 -0.88
C ALA A 85 22.81 11.77 -0.33
N VAL A 86 22.97 11.89 0.99
CA VAL A 86 23.73 12.99 1.61
C VAL A 86 25.23 12.94 1.32
N CYS A 87 25.74 11.80 0.85
CA CYS A 87 27.14 11.67 0.43
C CYS A 87 27.38 12.12 -1.02
N TYR A 88 26.33 12.47 -1.78
CA TYR A 88 26.42 12.87 -3.18
C TYR A 88 25.89 14.29 -3.38
N GLN A 89 26.46 15.01 -4.36
CA GLN A 89 26.07 16.39 -4.68
C GLN A 89 24.58 16.48 -5.04
N THR A 90 24.12 15.59 -5.92
CA THR A 90 22.74 15.57 -6.40
C THR A 90 22.17 14.17 -6.46
N LEU A 91 20.90 14.03 -6.09
CA LEU A 91 20.05 12.87 -6.39
C LEU A 91 19.31 13.13 -7.71
N ASP A 92 19.37 12.16 -8.63
CA ASP A 92 18.76 12.20 -9.97
C ASP A 92 19.09 13.47 -10.78
N GLY A 93 20.26 14.06 -10.53
CA GLY A 93 20.75 15.28 -11.20
C GLY A 93 19.97 16.57 -10.86
N THR A 94 18.94 16.50 -10.02
CA THR A 94 17.99 17.61 -9.81
C THR A 94 17.90 18.04 -8.35
N ILE A 95 18.05 17.11 -7.40
CA ILE A 95 17.83 17.38 -5.97
C ILE A 95 19.18 17.50 -5.28
N GLN A 96 19.50 18.67 -4.73
CA GLN A 96 20.70 18.88 -3.92
C GLN A 96 20.55 18.14 -2.58
N THR A 97 21.43 17.18 -2.32
CA THR A 97 21.34 16.34 -1.11
C THR A 97 22.59 16.37 -0.24
N PHE A 98 23.72 16.87 -0.73
CA PHE A 98 25.00 16.79 -0.03
C PHE A 98 25.00 17.46 1.34
N ASP A 99 25.44 16.70 2.35
CA ASP A 99 25.65 17.16 3.72
C ASP A 99 26.79 16.33 4.32
N ALA A 100 27.94 16.96 4.55
CA ALA A 100 29.16 16.28 4.99
C ALA A 100 29.00 15.64 6.39
N ALA A 101 28.26 16.29 7.30
CA ALA A 101 28.06 15.77 8.65
C ALA A 101 27.12 14.55 8.64
N LYS A 102 26.03 14.63 7.88
CA LYS A 102 25.11 13.49 7.73
C LYS A 102 25.74 12.35 6.94
N CYS A 103 26.62 12.64 5.98
CA CYS A 103 27.34 11.59 5.27
C CYS A 103 28.23 10.79 6.24
N ALA A 104 28.94 11.44 7.16
CA ALA A 104 29.73 10.76 8.18
C ALA A 104 28.85 9.90 9.13
N GLU A 105 27.67 10.39 9.50
CA GLU A 105 26.68 9.62 10.27
C GLU A 105 26.22 8.36 9.51
N VAL A 106 25.86 8.52 8.23
CA VAL A 106 25.42 7.41 7.38
C VAL A 106 26.52 6.38 7.21
N GLN A 107 27.77 6.81 7.00
CA GLN A 107 28.92 5.92 6.87
C GLN A 107 29.17 5.12 8.15
N THR A 108 29.04 5.75 9.32
CA THR A 108 29.22 5.10 10.62
C THR A 108 28.16 4.05 10.87
N ASN A 109 26.90 4.34 10.51
CA ASN A 109 25.78 3.45 10.75
C ASN A 109 25.43 2.55 9.57
N TRP A 110 26.22 2.57 8.48
CA TRP A 110 25.95 1.79 7.27
C TRP A 110 25.89 0.28 7.54
N GLY A 111 26.52 -0.19 8.62
CA GLY A 111 26.46 -1.58 9.07
C GLY A 111 25.07 -2.03 9.51
N ASP A 112 24.24 -1.12 10.03
CA ASP A 112 22.89 -1.42 10.49
C ASP A 112 21.90 -1.56 9.34
N GLU A 113 21.00 -2.53 9.45
CA GLU A 113 19.96 -2.79 8.45
C GLU A 113 19.00 -1.62 8.24
N GLN A 114 18.82 -0.78 9.25
CA GLN A 114 17.96 0.41 9.15
C GLN A 114 18.46 1.42 8.11
N TRP A 115 19.77 1.47 7.86
CA TRP A 115 20.42 2.36 6.90
C TRP A 115 20.58 1.71 5.51
N LYS A 116 20.31 0.40 5.41
CA LYS A 116 20.36 -0.38 4.18
C LYS A 116 18.98 -0.47 3.53
N GLY A 117 18.96 -0.57 2.20
CA GLY A 117 17.78 -1.00 1.45
C GLY A 117 17.35 -0.07 0.32
N PHE A 118 16.53 -0.63 -0.57
CA PHE A 118 15.95 0.08 -1.70
C PHE A 118 14.72 0.87 -1.26
N TYR A 119 14.73 2.16 -1.56
CA TYR A 119 13.60 3.05 -1.33
C TYR A 119 12.75 3.08 -2.62
N GLY A 120 11.42 3.10 -2.46
CA GLY A 120 10.49 3.31 -3.56
C GLY A 120 10.59 4.75 -4.06
N ASP A 121 9.69 5.21 -4.93
CA ASP A 121 9.74 6.61 -5.39
C ASP A 121 9.19 7.55 -4.30
N TYR A 122 8.08 7.13 -3.68
CA TYR A 122 7.34 7.94 -2.73
C TYR A 122 7.01 7.17 -1.45
N VAL A 123 6.99 7.89 -0.33
CA VAL A 123 6.63 7.37 0.99
C VAL A 123 5.45 8.17 1.53
N VAL A 124 4.40 7.46 1.97
CA VAL A 124 3.27 8.05 2.70
C VAL A 124 3.46 7.81 4.19
N LEU A 125 3.54 8.91 4.94
CA LEU A 125 3.53 8.89 6.40
C LEU A 125 2.09 8.84 6.93
N ALA A 126 1.55 7.64 7.10
CA ALA A 126 0.17 7.46 7.54
C ALA A 126 0.02 7.73 9.05
N LYS A 127 -0.82 8.72 9.37
CA LYS A 127 -1.19 9.12 10.74
C LYS A 127 -2.58 8.61 11.13
N THR A 128 -3.48 8.53 10.16
CA THR A 128 -4.85 8.09 10.36
C THR A 128 -5.19 6.90 9.44
N ARG A 129 -6.31 6.23 9.71
CA ARG A 129 -6.79 5.10 8.90
C ARG A 129 -7.18 5.55 7.49
N GLU A 130 -7.63 6.79 7.35
CA GLU A 130 -8.02 7.40 6.09
C GLU A 130 -6.81 7.54 5.16
N HIS A 131 -5.63 7.90 5.69
CA HIS A 131 -4.40 7.95 4.87
C HIS A 131 -4.08 6.57 4.27
N ILE A 132 -4.24 5.50 5.05
CA ILE A 132 -4.02 4.12 4.59
C ILE A 132 -5.01 3.79 3.47
N LYS A 133 -6.30 4.07 3.69
CA LYS A 133 -7.35 3.82 2.70
C LYS A 133 -7.07 4.57 1.40
N TYR A 134 -6.82 5.87 1.46
CA TYR A 134 -6.54 6.68 0.26
C TYR A 134 -5.29 6.21 -0.47
N THR A 135 -4.27 5.76 0.26
CA THR A 135 -3.04 5.23 -0.35
C THR A 135 -3.30 3.93 -1.10
N ILE A 136 -4.06 3.00 -0.52
CA ILE A 136 -4.43 1.74 -1.16
C ILE A 136 -5.28 2.01 -2.41
N ASP A 137 -6.28 2.89 -2.29
CA ASP A 137 -7.15 3.25 -3.41
C ASP A 137 -6.36 3.91 -4.55
N PHE A 138 -5.43 4.82 -4.23
CA PHE A 138 -4.56 5.46 -5.20
C PHE A 138 -3.63 4.46 -5.89
N ALA A 139 -3.02 3.54 -5.13
CA ALA A 139 -2.15 2.51 -5.68
C ALA A 139 -2.91 1.56 -6.63
N ARG A 140 -4.13 1.15 -6.27
CA ARG A 140 -4.99 0.33 -7.13
C ARG A 140 -5.39 1.07 -8.39
N LYS A 141 -5.84 2.32 -8.26
CA LYS A 141 -6.30 3.15 -9.39
C LYS A 141 -5.22 3.38 -10.44
N ASN A 142 -3.97 3.58 -10.00
CA ASN A 142 -2.84 3.86 -10.89
C ASN A 142 -1.95 2.63 -11.15
N ASN A 143 -2.41 1.43 -10.76
CA ASN A 143 -1.70 0.16 -10.88
C ASN A 143 -0.24 0.21 -10.37
N LEU A 144 -0.02 0.92 -9.27
CA LEU A 144 1.30 1.04 -8.64
C LEU A 144 1.63 -0.20 -7.80
N ARG A 145 2.93 -0.47 -7.64
CA ARG A 145 3.41 -1.43 -6.63
C ARG A 145 3.31 -0.79 -5.25
N LEU A 146 2.39 -1.28 -4.41
CA LEU A 146 2.28 -0.85 -3.01
C LEU A 146 3.20 -1.71 -2.14
N ILE A 147 4.00 -1.07 -1.29
CA ILE A 147 4.84 -1.74 -0.30
C ILE A 147 4.50 -1.21 1.09
N ILE A 148 4.37 -2.11 2.05
CA ILE A 148 4.14 -1.76 3.44
C ILE A 148 5.49 -1.82 4.15
N ARG A 149 5.93 -0.69 4.73
CA ARG A 149 7.19 -0.60 5.49
C ARG A 149 6.93 -0.16 6.91
N ASN A 150 7.44 -0.93 7.87
CA ASN A 150 7.49 -0.56 9.28
C ASN A 150 8.90 -0.06 9.64
N THR A 151 9.78 -0.94 10.14
CA THR A 151 11.14 -0.59 10.58
C THR A 151 12.22 -0.84 9.53
N GLY A 152 11.96 -1.63 8.49
CA GLY A 152 12.95 -1.97 7.47
C GLY A 152 13.85 -3.18 7.79
N HIS A 153 13.64 -3.87 8.92
CA HIS A 153 14.33 -5.12 9.30
C HIS A 153 13.82 -6.37 8.55
N ASP A 154 13.65 -6.27 7.24
CA ASP A 154 13.26 -7.41 6.42
C ASP A 154 14.41 -7.78 5.49
N PHE A 155 15.24 -8.70 5.97
CA PHE A 155 16.44 -9.21 5.29
C PHE A 155 16.16 -9.79 3.90
N MET A 156 14.93 -10.22 3.65
CA MET A 156 14.50 -10.76 2.36
C MET A 156 14.06 -9.67 1.37
N GLY A 157 14.08 -8.39 1.77
CA GLY A 157 13.75 -7.26 0.89
C GLY A 157 12.29 -7.16 0.48
N ARG A 158 11.36 -7.87 1.11
CA ARG A 158 9.90 -7.82 0.82
C ARG A 158 9.29 -6.48 1.24
N SER A 159 9.93 -5.76 2.16
CA SER A 159 9.59 -4.39 2.55
C SER A 159 10.23 -3.30 1.68
N THR A 160 10.78 -3.68 0.52
CA THR A 160 11.48 -2.78 -0.41
C THR A 160 11.17 -3.13 -1.87
N GLY A 161 11.31 -2.15 -2.76
CA GLY A 161 11.14 -2.39 -4.20
C GLY A 161 11.22 -1.10 -5.02
N TRP A 162 11.88 -1.19 -6.17
CA TRP A 162 12.01 -0.09 -7.11
C TRP A 162 10.63 0.38 -7.62
N GLY A 163 10.49 1.68 -7.84
CA GLY A 163 9.29 2.33 -8.36
C GLY A 163 8.00 2.07 -7.58
N SER A 164 8.13 1.78 -6.28
CA SER A 164 7.00 1.47 -5.42
C SER A 164 6.49 2.70 -4.67
N LEU A 165 5.20 2.67 -4.34
CA LEU A 165 4.60 3.56 -3.33
C LEU A 165 4.72 2.87 -1.98
N ILE A 166 5.51 3.45 -1.08
CA ILE A 166 5.71 2.92 0.27
C ILE A 166 4.68 3.54 1.21
N LEU A 167 3.93 2.69 1.88
CA LEU A 167 3.08 3.07 3.01
C LEU A 167 3.80 2.73 4.31
N THR A 168 4.04 3.73 5.14
CA THR A 168 4.58 3.54 6.48
C THR A 168 3.66 4.13 7.53
N HIS A 169 3.60 3.47 8.67
CA HIS A 169 2.97 4.03 9.87
C HIS A 169 4.07 4.52 10.80
N MET A 170 4.15 5.83 10.99
CA MET A 170 5.00 6.39 12.05
C MET A 170 4.47 5.89 13.40
N ARG A 171 5.32 5.20 14.17
CA ARG A 171 5.02 4.74 15.53
C ARG A 171 4.59 5.91 16.42
N SER A 172 3.30 6.20 16.42
CA SER A 172 2.66 6.87 17.55
C SER A 172 2.45 5.77 18.58
N ARG A 173 3.23 5.76 19.67
CA ARG A 173 3.15 4.75 20.74
C ARG A 173 1.80 4.85 21.47
N MET A 174 0.73 4.37 20.87
CA MET A 174 -0.56 4.20 21.54
C MET A 174 -0.67 2.77 22.09
N CYS A 175 0.24 2.41 22.99
CA CYS A 175 0.06 1.21 23.82
C CYS A 175 -0.91 1.58 24.94
N ARG A 176 -2.22 1.36 24.71
CA ARG A 176 -3.22 1.53 25.76
C ARG A 176 -3.17 0.30 26.67
N LEU A 177 -2.68 0.48 27.90
CA LEU A 177 -2.75 -0.57 28.92
C LEU A 177 -4.24 -0.85 29.23
N SER A 178 -4.73 -2.04 28.87
CA SER A 178 -6.07 -2.47 29.25
C SER A 178 -6.03 -3.00 30.68
N ARG A 179 -6.54 -2.23 31.65
CA ARG A 179 -6.77 -2.73 33.01
C ARG A 179 -8.00 -3.63 33.02
N SER A 180 -7.87 -4.84 32.49
CA SER A 180 -8.87 -5.91 32.63
C SER A 180 -8.23 -7.29 32.77
N ILE A 181 -7.20 -7.38 33.61
CA ILE A 181 -6.81 -8.64 34.24
C ILE A 181 -7.05 -8.43 35.74
N ARG A 182 -8.19 -8.94 36.24
CA ARG A 182 -8.36 -9.17 37.67
C ARG A 182 -7.36 -10.26 38.05
N ALA A 183 -6.21 -9.88 38.59
CA ALA A 183 -5.35 -10.81 39.29
C ALA A 183 -6.15 -11.35 40.49
N ARG A 184 -6.65 -12.58 40.40
CA ARG A 184 -7.15 -13.31 41.55
C ARG A 184 -5.93 -13.66 42.39
N VAL A 185 -5.69 -12.90 43.45
CA VAL A 185 -4.75 -13.26 44.51
C VAL A 185 -5.19 -14.63 45.02
N ARG A 186 -4.43 -15.69 44.70
CA ARG A 186 -4.55 -16.96 45.45
C ARG A 186 -3.91 -16.69 46.80
N GLY A 187 -4.71 -16.79 47.87
CA GLY A 187 -4.20 -16.72 49.23
C GLY A 187 -3.13 -17.79 49.44
N GLY A 188 -1.89 -17.35 49.66
CA GLY A 188 -0.84 -18.15 50.28
C GLY A 188 -0.92 -17.91 51.78
N LYS A 189 -1.11 -18.99 52.55
CA LYS A 189 -1.00 -18.98 54.01
C LYS A 189 0.43 -18.60 54.40
N GLU A 190 0.56 -17.68 55.36
CA GLU A 190 1.76 -17.54 56.17
C GLU A 190 1.97 -18.84 56.96
N LEU A 191 3.10 -19.50 56.74
CA LEU A 191 3.92 -20.23 57.71
C LEU A 191 5.37 -20.15 57.25
#